data_AF-A0A842MAR8-F1
#
_entry.id   AF-A0A842MAR8-F1
#
_cell.length_a   1.000
_cell.length_b   1.000
_cell.length_c   1.000
_cell.angle_alpha   90.00
_cell.angle_beta   90.00
_cell.angle_gamma   90.00
#
_symmetry.space_group_name_H-M   'P 1'
#
loop_
_entity.id
_entity.type
_entity.pdbx_description
1 polymer ?
#
loop_
_entity_poly.entity_id
_entity_poly.type
_entity_poly.pdbx_seq_one_letter_code
_entity_poly.pdbx_strand_id
1 'polypeptide(L)'
;GVDRISFCPSTIHKGTVMEELWKRGSYKPPWIWSLIEIINNTRKNLKIPTIMDTSGLGTPRGPYNCKKCNMKLKKLIIESNLTQKTIPPLKCNCYNRWAAEKELGDFTRSTNNIKYQAYG
;
A
#
# COMPACT_ATOMS: atom_id res chain seq x y z
N GLY A 1 -25.10 9.46 -4.53
CA GLY A 1 -23.93 9.09 -3.69
C GLY A 1 -23.40 7.74 -4.13
N VAL A 2 -22.38 7.21 -3.46
CA VAL A 2 -21.89 5.83 -3.67
C VAL A 2 -22.16 4.99 -2.43
N ASP A 3 -22.48 3.71 -2.61
CA ASP A 3 -22.85 2.80 -1.50
C ASP A 3 -21.63 2.11 -0.86
N ARG A 4 -20.49 2.06 -1.56
CA ARG A 4 -19.25 1.43 -1.09
C ARG A 4 -18.03 1.99 -1.83
N ILE A 5 -16.88 1.99 -1.16
CA ILE A 5 -15.57 2.28 -1.77
C ILE A 5 -14.67 1.05 -1.67
N SER A 6 -13.99 0.71 -2.77
CA SER A 6 -12.94 -0.31 -2.78
C SER A 6 -11.60 0.34 -3.07
N PHE A 7 -10.64 0.15 -2.17
CA PHE A 7 -9.26 0.53 -2.38
C PHE A 7 -8.46 -0.67 -2.85
N CYS A 8 -7.81 -0.53 -4.01
CA CYS A 8 -6.98 -1.56 -4.61
C CYS A 8 -5.52 -1.08 -4.66
N PRO A 9 -4.73 -1.29 -3.60
CA PRO A 9 -3.31 -0.94 -3.59
C PRO A 9 -2.56 -1.58 -4.77
N SER A 10 -1.70 -0.79 -5.41
CA SER A 10 -1.04 -1.17 -6.65
C SER A 10 -0.12 -2.39 -6.50
N THR A 11 -0.23 -3.31 -7.45
CA THR A 11 0.52 -4.57 -7.52
C THR A 11 1.18 -4.72 -8.89
N ILE A 12 2.33 -5.39 -8.91
CA ILE A 12 3.11 -5.56 -10.13
C ILE A 12 2.67 -6.82 -10.85
N HIS A 13 2.05 -6.64 -12.01
CA HIS A 13 1.63 -7.71 -12.91
C HIS A 13 2.62 -7.85 -14.08
N LYS A 14 2.78 -9.08 -14.60
CA LYS A 14 3.67 -9.35 -15.73
C LYS A 14 3.24 -8.58 -16.98
N GLY A 15 4.21 -8.11 -17.76
CA GLY A 15 3.95 -7.42 -19.04
C GLY A 15 3.40 -6.00 -18.89
N THR A 16 3.48 -5.41 -17.69
CA THR A 16 3.08 -4.02 -17.44
C THR A 16 4.30 -3.10 -17.39
N VAL A 17 4.12 -1.83 -17.73
CA VAL A 17 5.16 -0.78 -17.53
C VAL A 17 5.63 -0.75 -16.08
N MET A 18 4.73 -1.02 -15.15
CA MET A 18 5.02 -1.11 -13.72
C MET A 18 6.01 -2.23 -13.38
N GLU A 19 5.97 -3.36 -14.10
CA GLU A 19 6.97 -4.43 -13.95
C GLU A 19 8.35 -3.97 -14.42
N GLU A 20 8.43 -3.23 -15.54
CA GLU A 20 9.69 -2.68 -16.03
C GLU A 20 10.29 -1.68 -15.04
N LEU A 21 9.48 -0.74 -14.53
CA LEU A 21 9.91 0.21 -13.50
C LEU A 21 10.36 -0.50 -12.23
N TRP A 22 9.66 -1.55 -11.81
CA TRP A 22 10.06 -2.34 -10.64
C TRP A 22 11.36 -3.09 -10.86
N LYS A 23 11.56 -3.74 -12.02
CA LYS A 23 12.83 -4.41 -12.38
C LYS A 23 14.01 -3.44 -12.40
N ARG A 24 13.77 -2.19 -12.83
CA ARG A 24 14.75 -1.09 -12.83
C ARG A 24 14.92 -0.40 -11.47
N GLY A 25 14.23 -0.87 -10.42
CA GLY A 25 14.25 -0.25 -9.08
C GLY A 25 13.60 1.14 -9.02
N SER A 26 12.94 1.57 -10.08
CA SER A 26 12.28 2.89 -10.21
C SER A 26 10.85 2.88 -9.67
N TYR A 27 10.31 1.70 -9.32
CA TYR A 27 9.03 1.55 -8.62
C TYR A 27 9.14 0.55 -7.48
N LYS A 28 8.53 0.87 -6.33
CA LYS A 28 8.41 -0.01 -5.17
C LYS A 28 6.93 -0.14 -4.78
N PRO A 29 6.41 -1.36 -4.55
CA PRO A 29 5.07 -1.53 -4.00
C PRO A 29 4.87 -0.80 -2.68
N PRO A 30 3.63 -0.39 -2.35
CA PRO A 30 3.36 0.39 -1.15
C PRO A 30 3.63 -0.41 0.13
N TRP A 31 3.87 0.31 1.22
CA TRP A 31 3.92 -0.29 2.56
C TRP A 31 2.51 -0.67 3.02
N ILE A 32 2.36 -1.83 3.65
CA ILE A 32 1.11 -2.22 4.34
C ILE A 32 0.79 -1.21 5.47
N TRP A 33 1.79 -0.53 6.04
CA TRP A 33 1.55 0.55 6.99
C TRP A 33 0.76 1.72 6.40
N SER A 34 1.05 2.10 5.15
CA SER A 34 0.26 3.11 4.43
C SER A 34 -1.19 2.66 4.24
N LEU A 35 -1.41 1.37 3.93
CA LEU A 35 -2.76 0.80 3.82
C LEU A 35 -3.52 0.93 5.14
N ILE A 36 -2.89 0.58 6.26
CA ILE A 36 -3.50 0.68 7.60
C ILE A 36 -3.85 2.11 7.96
N GLU A 37 -2.97 3.06 7.63
CA GLU A 37 -3.23 4.48 7.85
C GLU A 37 -4.46 4.94 7.05
N ILE A 38 -4.55 4.57 5.77
CA ILE A 38 -5.71 4.89 4.91
C ILE A 38 -6.98 4.24 5.48
N ILE A 39 -6.95 2.95 5.84
CA ILE A 39 -8.09 2.26 6.45
C ILE A 39 -8.56 3.02 7.69
N ASN A 40 -7.67 3.27 8.64
CA ASN A 40 -8.01 3.91 9.91
C ASN A 40 -8.53 5.33 9.72
N ASN A 41 -7.93 6.11 8.82
CA ASN A 41 -8.39 7.46 8.49
C ASN A 41 -9.78 7.41 7.85
N THR A 42 -10.00 6.49 6.91
CA THR A 42 -11.28 6.33 6.21
C THR A 42 -12.39 5.91 7.16
N ARG A 43 -12.16 4.93 8.04
CA ARG A 43 -13.13 4.46 9.03
C ARG A 43 -13.58 5.55 10.02
N LYS A 44 -12.69 6.51 10.33
CA LYS A 44 -13.00 7.61 11.25
C LYS A 44 -13.83 8.71 10.58
N ASN A 45 -13.58 8.99 9.29
CA ASN A 45 -14.14 10.14 8.61
C ASN A 45 -15.36 9.80 7.72
N LEU A 46 -15.51 8.54 7.29
CA LEU A 46 -16.57 8.12 6.39
C LEU A 46 -17.50 7.11 7.04
N LYS A 47 -18.80 7.25 6.79
CA LYS A 47 -19.84 6.31 7.24
C LYS A 47 -20.15 5.21 6.22
N ILE A 48 -19.65 5.34 4.99
CA ILE A 48 -19.86 4.35 3.93
C ILE A 48 -18.91 3.17 4.09
N PRO A 49 -19.37 1.93 3.82
CA PRO A 49 -18.50 0.76 3.84
C PRO A 49 -17.32 0.92 2.90
N THR A 50 -16.14 0.59 3.40
CA THR A 50 -14.91 0.57 2.61
C THR A 50 -14.23 -0.80 2.70
N ILE A 51 -13.54 -1.18 1.65
CA ILE A 51 -12.79 -2.43 1.57
C ILE A 51 -11.39 -2.10 1.08
N MET A 52 -10.37 -2.72 1.68
CA MET A 52 -9.01 -2.67 1.18
C MET A 52 -8.52 -4.08 0.89
N ASP A 53 -8.45 -4.43 -0.38
CA ASP A 53 -7.98 -5.73 -0.81
C ASP A 53 -7.14 -5.63 -2.08
N THR A 54 -6.13 -6.48 -2.18
CA THR A 54 -5.30 -6.58 -3.38
C THR A 54 -4.59 -7.93 -3.46
N SER A 55 -4.31 -8.33 -4.69
CA SER A 55 -3.52 -9.53 -4.97
C SER A 55 -2.10 -9.39 -4.42
N GLY A 56 -1.47 -10.50 -4.05
CA GLY A 56 -0.06 -10.46 -3.66
C GLY A 56 0.27 -9.63 -2.42
N LEU A 57 -0.70 -9.31 -1.55
CA LEU A 57 -0.43 -8.65 -0.26
C LEU A 57 0.52 -9.52 0.58
N GLY A 58 1.65 -8.94 0.98
CA GLY A 58 2.73 -9.59 1.70
C GLY A 58 3.80 -10.22 0.82
N THR A 59 3.70 -10.09 -0.52
CA THR A 59 4.68 -10.58 -1.48
C THR A 59 5.60 -9.46 -2.00
N PRO A 60 6.75 -9.76 -2.62
CA PRO A 60 7.62 -8.75 -3.21
C PRO A 60 6.99 -7.92 -4.34
N ARG A 61 5.91 -8.42 -4.94
CA ARG A 61 5.20 -7.75 -6.06
C ARG A 61 3.96 -6.97 -5.61
N GLY A 62 3.60 -7.01 -4.33
CA GLY A 62 2.45 -6.31 -3.78
C GLY A 62 2.81 -5.58 -2.49
N PRO A 63 1.80 -5.05 -1.77
CA PRO A 63 2.06 -4.31 -0.54
C PRO A 63 2.88 -5.13 0.46
N TYR A 64 3.95 -4.54 0.98
CA TYR A 64 4.94 -5.29 1.77
C TYR A 64 5.57 -4.43 2.86
N ASN A 65 5.76 -5.02 4.06
CA ASN A 65 6.54 -4.43 5.15
C ASN A 65 7.79 -5.25 5.47
N CYS A 66 7.63 -6.33 6.23
CA CYS A 66 8.69 -7.25 6.59
C CYS A 66 8.11 -8.64 6.86
N LYS A 67 8.96 -9.67 6.76
CA LYS A 67 8.54 -11.07 6.97
C LYS A 67 7.87 -11.30 8.33
N LYS A 68 8.22 -10.53 9.37
CA LYS A 68 7.70 -10.68 10.73
C LYS A 68 6.26 -10.18 10.90
N CYS A 69 5.87 -9.07 10.25
CA CYS A 69 4.57 -8.45 10.47
C CYS A 69 3.55 -8.67 9.34
N ASN A 70 3.98 -8.95 8.11
CA ASN A 70 3.10 -9.01 6.93
C ASN A 70 1.86 -9.89 7.14
N MET A 71 2.05 -11.13 7.62
CA MET A 71 0.94 -12.07 7.82
C MET A 71 -0.05 -11.57 8.87
N LYS A 72 0.44 -10.99 9.97
CA LYS A 72 -0.41 -10.45 11.04
C LYS A 72 -1.19 -9.23 10.55
N LEU A 73 -0.54 -8.33 9.82
CA LEU A 73 -1.22 -7.15 9.26
C LEU A 73 -2.24 -7.52 8.19
N LYS A 74 -1.95 -8.51 7.34
CA LYS A 74 -2.92 -9.07 6.39
C LYS A 74 -4.20 -9.55 7.09
N LYS A 75 -4.05 -10.32 8.17
CA LYS A 75 -5.18 -10.81 8.96
C LYS A 75 -6.00 -9.65 9.55
N LEU A 76 -5.34 -8.64 10.10
CA LEU A 76 -6.01 -7.44 10.63
C LEU A 76 -6.76 -6.64 9.56
N ILE A 77 -6.21 -6.55 8.34
CA ILE A 77 -6.92 -5.91 7.20
C ILE A 77 -8.17 -6.70 6.82
N ILE A 78 -8.07 -8.03 6.73
CA ILE A 78 -9.23 -8.89 6.44
C ILE A 78 -10.29 -8.73 7.54
N GLU A 79 -9.89 -8.76 8.80
CA GLU A 79 -10.79 -8.55 9.94
C GLU A 79 -11.45 -7.15 9.90
N SER A 80 -10.70 -6.11 9.57
CA SER A 80 -11.23 -4.74 9.38
C SER A 80 -12.19 -4.65 8.20
N ASN A 81 -11.94 -5.36 7.10
CA ASN A 81 -12.87 -5.43 5.97
C ASN A 81 -14.19 -6.12 6.35
N LEU A 82 -14.15 -7.13 7.23
CA LEU A 82 -15.37 -7.83 7.67
C LEU A 82 -16.14 -7.03 8.73
N THR A 83 -15.43 -6.48 9.72
CA THR A 83 -16.04 -5.82 10.89
C THR A 83 -16.27 -4.33 10.69
N GLN A 84 -15.69 -3.75 9.65
CA GLN A 84 -15.68 -2.30 9.37
C GLN A 84 -15.06 -1.46 10.52
N LYS A 85 -14.27 -2.07 11.40
CA LYS A 85 -13.58 -1.40 12.52
C LYS A 85 -12.18 -0.94 12.13
N THR A 86 -11.64 0.01 12.88
CA THR A 86 -10.24 0.43 12.76
C THR A 86 -9.30 -0.68 13.20
N ILE A 87 -8.13 -0.75 12.58
CA ILE A 87 -7.05 -1.68 12.92
C ILE A 87 -6.29 -1.12 14.14
N PRO A 88 -6.12 -1.91 15.21
CA PRO A 88 -5.38 -1.48 16.40
C PRO A 88 -3.88 -1.29 16.10
N PRO A 89 -3.18 -0.46 16.90
CA PRO A 89 -1.76 -0.24 16.72
C PRO A 89 -0.96 -1.54 16.90
N LEU A 90 0.04 -1.75 16.04
CA LEU A 90 0.92 -2.90 16.08
C LEU A 90 2.38 -2.46 16.14
N LYS A 91 3.14 -3.03 17.07
CA LYS A 91 4.57 -2.72 17.22
C LYS A 91 5.41 -3.62 16.31
N CYS A 92 6.21 -3.00 15.45
CA CYS A 92 7.25 -3.68 14.67
C CYS A 92 8.34 -2.68 14.29
N ASN A 93 9.60 -3.10 14.34
CA ASN A 93 10.75 -2.23 14.04
C ASN A 93 10.70 -1.64 12.62
N CYS A 94 10.06 -2.33 11.66
CA CYS A 94 9.92 -1.81 10.29
C CYS A 94 8.96 -0.61 10.17
N TYR A 95 8.16 -0.33 11.21
CA TYR A 95 7.30 0.86 11.24
C TYR A 95 8.13 2.14 11.19
N ASN A 96 9.23 2.21 11.95
CA ASN A 96 10.10 3.39 11.98
C ASN A 96 10.71 3.68 10.60
N ARG A 97 11.07 2.62 9.87
CA ARG A 97 11.56 2.75 8.49
C ARG A 97 10.47 3.31 7.56
N TRP A 98 9.25 2.81 7.65
CA TRP A 98 8.14 3.34 6.88
C TRP A 98 7.85 4.81 7.22
N ALA A 99 7.84 5.17 8.50
CA ALA A 99 7.62 6.53 8.95
C ALA A 99 8.69 7.48 8.40
N ALA A 100 9.97 7.09 8.47
CA ALA A 100 11.07 7.85 7.91
C ALA A 100 10.98 7.96 6.37
N GLU A 101 10.66 6.87 5.65
CA GLU A 101 10.47 6.91 4.19
C GLU A 101 9.29 7.80 3.79
N LYS A 102 8.23 7.84 4.60
CA LYS A 102 7.06 8.71 4.38
C LYS A 102 7.41 10.19 4.58
N GLU A 103 8.16 10.52 5.62
CA GLU A 103 8.59 11.90 5.92
C GLU A 103 9.62 12.41 4.89
N LEU A 104 10.54 11.54 4.48
CA LEU A 104 11.59 11.85 3.50
C LEU A 104 11.14 11.68 2.04
N GLY A 105 9.86 11.41 1.80
CA GLY A 105 9.34 11.09 0.47
C GLY A 105 9.63 12.17 -0.56
N ASP A 106 9.55 13.45 -0.15
CA ASP A 106 9.82 14.59 -1.03
C ASP A 106 11.31 14.75 -1.36
N PHE A 107 12.19 14.44 -0.41
CA PHE A 107 13.65 14.50 -0.60
C PHE A 107 14.21 13.34 -1.41
N THR A 108 13.56 12.17 -1.29
CA THR A 108 14.00 10.92 -1.95
C THR A 108 13.28 10.65 -3.28
N ARG A 109 12.38 11.55 -3.69
CA ARG A 109 11.72 11.47 -4.99
C ARG A 109 12.76 11.56 -6.11
N SER A 110 12.64 10.68 -7.11
CA SER A 110 13.48 10.77 -8.31
C SER A 110 13.30 12.15 -8.97
N THR A 111 14.41 12.82 -9.24
CA THR A 111 14.47 14.08 -10.01
C THR A 111 14.33 13.85 -11.51
N ASN A 112 14.32 12.59 -11.97
CA ASN A 112 14.14 12.28 -13.38
C ASN A 112 12.73 12.70 -13.82
N ASN A 113 12.67 13.66 -14.75
CA ASN A 113 11.48 13.88 -15.54
C ASN A 113 11.19 12.57 -16.29
N ILE A 114 10.04 11.94 -16.01
CA ILE A 114 9.56 10.79 -16.77
C ILE A 114 9.28 11.31 -18.18
N LYS A 115 10.26 11.19 -19.07
CA LYS A 115 10.06 11.38 -20.51
C LYS A 115 9.26 10.16 -20.97
N TYR A 116 7.95 10.31 -21.07
CA TYR A 116 7.14 9.35 -21.80
C TYR A 116 7.64 9.38 -23.25
N GLN A 117 8.43 8.39 -23.66
CA GLN A 117 8.49 8.06 -25.08
C GLN A 117 7.11 7.50 -25.41
N ALA A 118 6.31 8.28 -26.13
CA ALA A 118 5.09 7.77 -26.74
C ALA A 118 5.52 6.55 -27.57
N TYR A 119 5.01 5.38 -27.22
CA TYR A 119 5.20 4.17 -28.01
C TYR A 119 4.58 4.43 -29.38
N GLY A 120 5.42 4.55 -30.39
CA GLY A 120 5.04 4.47 -31.80
C GLY A 120 4.95 3.03 -32.25
#